data_AF-A0A5L8WBJ2-F1
#
_entry.id   AF-A0A5L8WBJ2-F1
#
_cell.length_a   1.000
_cell.length_b   1.000
_cell.length_c   1.000
_cell.angle_alpha   90.00
_cell.angle_beta   90.00
_cell.angle_gamma   90.00
#
_symmetry.space_group_name_H-M   'P 1'
#
loop_
_entity.id
_entity.type
_entity.pdbx_description
1 polymer ?
#
loop_
_entity_poly.entity_id
_entity_poly.type
_entity_poly.pdbx_seq_one_letter_code
_entity_poly.pdbx_strand_id
1 'polypeptide(L)'
;MSILLKNLAALNNPYLYNKLKDVKINQFRKIENGGGYIELNFLNVQTNTPIYQNPNLHLQEKISFYNDKYLLYPILYFYGFGNGILYKSLLQNHHLKHIVVFEDELEILYLAFNFIDFSQELKEQRLIILNSDISELDLMNFFQTPPFFNFLRLYDLHLHNEYYEIYHEKILNLNEKIIQCLKTIVTYQGDDIKDTLQGIAQFIYNLPKMIGNFPLQVFINSNKNQAKSAIIVSTGPSLSKQLSLLKQYQDKFSIFCVDSSYSILAKNDIKPDFVLMSERTHFSADLLKQNYENIDKDIIFYFTDLISSKRY
;
A
#
# COMPACT_ATOMS: atom_id res chain seq x y z
N MET A 1 -31.03 9.56 20.44
CA MET A 1 -29.62 9.09 20.49
C MET A 1 -28.76 10.30 20.82
N SER A 2 -27.83 10.20 21.79
CA SER A 2 -26.92 11.33 22.10
C SER A 2 -25.93 11.58 20.94
N ILE A 3 -25.35 12.77 20.90
CA ILE A 3 -24.36 13.15 19.88
C ILE A 3 -23.17 12.17 19.89
N LEU A 4 -22.64 11.87 21.08
CA LEU A 4 -21.61 10.84 21.28
C LEU A 4 -22.00 9.49 20.65
N LEU A 5 -23.20 8.99 20.93
CA LEU A 5 -23.64 7.69 20.40
C LEU A 5 -23.81 7.69 18.87
N LYS A 6 -24.19 8.83 18.26
CA LYS A 6 -24.19 8.96 16.79
C LYS A 6 -22.78 8.88 16.21
N ASN A 7 -21.83 9.63 16.79
CA ASN A 7 -20.45 9.68 16.33
C ASN A 7 -19.76 8.32 16.46
N LEU A 8 -19.91 7.68 17.62
CA LEU A 8 -19.39 6.34 17.86
C LEU A 8 -20.01 5.32 16.89
N ALA A 9 -21.31 5.40 16.60
CA ALA A 9 -21.95 4.52 15.62
C ALA A 9 -21.55 4.77 14.15
N ALA A 10 -21.04 5.97 13.84
CA ALA A 10 -20.55 6.34 12.50
C ALA A 10 -19.05 6.06 12.31
N LEU A 11 -18.31 5.78 13.38
CA LEU A 11 -16.86 5.63 13.36
C LEU A 11 -16.43 4.30 12.72
N ASN A 12 -15.90 4.35 11.50
CA ASN A 12 -15.40 3.17 10.77
C ASN A 12 -14.00 2.70 11.26
N ASN A 13 -13.82 2.57 12.58
CA ASN A 13 -12.58 2.10 13.21
C ASN A 13 -12.91 1.33 14.50
N PRO A 14 -13.10 -0.01 14.45
CA PRO A 14 -13.53 -0.80 15.59
C PRO A 14 -12.61 -0.71 16.82
N TYR A 15 -11.31 -0.52 16.59
CA TYR A 15 -10.32 -0.38 17.66
C TYR A 15 -10.49 0.94 18.42
N LEU A 16 -10.56 2.05 17.69
CA LEU A 16 -10.80 3.38 18.26
C LEU A 16 -12.19 3.49 18.90
N TYR A 17 -13.21 2.84 18.32
CA TYR A 17 -14.56 2.73 18.91
C TYR A 17 -14.55 2.07 20.29
N ASN A 18 -13.84 0.96 20.44
CA ASN A 18 -13.70 0.29 21.73
C ASN A 18 -12.89 1.13 22.72
N LYS A 19 -11.74 1.69 22.29
CA LYS A 19 -10.95 2.65 23.09
C LYS A 19 -11.83 3.79 23.63
N LEU A 20 -12.65 4.43 22.78
CA LEU A 20 -13.50 5.57 23.15
C LEU A 20 -14.68 5.21 24.06
N LYS A 21 -15.16 3.97 24.09
CA LYS A 21 -16.21 3.54 25.03
C LYS A 21 -15.75 3.53 26.48
N ASP A 22 -14.50 3.14 26.70
CA ASP A 22 -13.94 2.90 28.03
C ASP A 22 -13.15 4.11 28.58
N VAL A 23 -13.15 5.23 27.84
CA VAL A 23 -12.52 6.50 28.27
C VAL A 23 -13.15 6.99 29.57
N LYS A 24 -12.29 7.29 30.54
CA LYS A 24 -12.62 8.03 31.76
C LYS A 24 -12.04 9.42 31.62
N ILE A 25 -12.88 10.45 31.70
CA ILE A 25 -12.42 11.84 31.67
C ILE A 25 -11.79 12.18 33.03
N ASN A 26 -10.50 12.54 33.03
CA ASN A 26 -9.79 13.02 34.21
C ASN A 26 -8.63 13.99 33.90
N GLN A 27 -8.15 14.08 32.66
CA GLN A 27 -7.11 15.02 32.24
C GLN A 27 -7.69 16.29 31.61
N PHE A 28 -8.86 16.21 30.96
CA PHE A 28 -9.45 17.36 30.26
C PHE A 28 -10.83 17.75 30.78
N ARG A 29 -11.12 19.06 30.79
CA ARG A 29 -12.48 19.57 31.03
C ARG A 29 -12.85 20.64 30.00
N LYS A 30 -14.15 20.76 29.71
CA LYS A 30 -14.67 21.90 28.93
C LYS A 30 -14.48 23.21 29.70
N ILE A 31 -14.08 24.25 28.98
CA ILE A 31 -14.08 25.63 29.49
C ILE A 31 -15.49 26.22 29.25
N GLU A 32 -16.09 26.77 30.30
CA GLU A 32 -17.41 27.41 30.21
C GLU A 32 -17.29 28.84 29.66
N ASN A 33 -17.27 28.93 28.32
CA ASN A 33 -17.24 30.19 27.60
C ASN A 33 -18.64 30.55 27.08
N GLY A 34 -19.12 31.77 27.36
CA GLY A 34 -20.46 32.24 26.97
C GLY A 34 -20.70 32.42 25.47
N GLY A 35 -19.68 32.27 24.62
CA GLY A 35 -19.75 32.46 23.16
C GLY A 35 -20.25 31.24 22.36
N GLY A 36 -20.88 30.25 23.02
CA GLY A 36 -21.50 29.12 22.36
C GLY A 36 -20.52 28.14 21.70
N TYR A 37 -20.89 27.62 20.53
CA TYR A 37 -20.16 26.54 19.85
C TYR A 37 -18.77 26.98 19.35
N ILE A 38 -18.62 28.22 18.86
CA ILE A 38 -17.36 28.68 18.23
C ILE A 38 -16.25 28.93 19.25
N GLU A 39 -16.61 29.16 20.52
CA GLU A 39 -15.69 29.32 21.66
C GLU A 39 -15.45 28.00 22.43
N LEU A 40 -15.85 26.85 21.87
CA LEU A 40 -15.65 25.53 22.49
C LEU A 40 -14.16 25.25 22.64
N ASN A 41 -13.71 25.14 23.89
CA ASN A 41 -12.33 24.91 24.26
C ASN A 41 -12.24 23.89 25.39
N PHE A 42 -11.13 23.17 25.48
CA PHE A 42 -10.84 22.22 26.55
C PHE A 42 -9.56 22.67 27.28
N LEU A 43 -9.55 22.47 28.60
CA LEU A 43 -8.43 22.75 29.48
C LEU A 43 -7.83 21.42 29.95
N ASN A 44 -6.53 21.24 29.76
CA ASN A 44 -5.78 20.20 30.46
C ASN A 44 -5.70 20.60 31.95
N VAL A 45 -6.28 19.79 32.83
CA VAL A 45 -6.39 20.12 34.26
C VAL A 45 -5.09 19.94 35.04
N GLN A 46 -4.14 19.16 34.51
CA GLN A 46 -2.85 18.90 35.14
C GLN A 46 -1.87 20.06 34.91
N THR A 47 -1.82 20.57 33.67
CA THR A 47 -0.94 21.69 33.29
C THR A 47 -1.63 23.06 33.39
N ASN A 48 -2.95 23.08 33.58
CA ASN A 48 -3.81 24.27 33.49
C ASN A 48 -3.68 25.01 32.14
N THR A 49 -3.37 24.27 31.06
CA THR A 49 -3.18 24.82 29.70
C THR A 49 -4.44 24.58 28.85
N PRO A 50 -5.01 25.61 28.20
CA PRO A 50 -6.09 25.44 27.25
C PRO A 50 -5.55 24.93 25.91
N ILE A 51 -6.34 24.16 25.15
CA ILE A 51 -5.95 23.72 23.79
C ILE A 51 -5.79 24.93 22.86
N TYR A 52 -6.61 25.96 23.01
CA TYR A 52 -6.51 27.20 22.25
C TYR A 52 -6.40 28.41 23.19
N GLN A 53 -5.58 29.40 22.83
CA GLN A 53 -5.60 30.70 23.50
C GLN A 53 -6.87 31.49 23.13
N ASN A 54 -7.23 31.49 21.84
CA ASN A 54 -8.48 32.03 21.32
C ASN A 54 -9.02 31.08 20.23
N PRO A 55 -10.08 30.27 20.51
CA PRO A 55 -10.59 29.28 19.57
C PRO A 55 -11.10 29.87 18.25
N ASN A 56 -11.81 31.00 18.34
CA ASN A 56 -12.45 31.64 17.20
C ASN A 56 -11.45 32.32 16.27
N LEU A 57 -10.44 33.00 16.82
CA LEU A 57 -9.33 33.56 16.04
C LEU A 57 -8.54 32.45 15.33
N HIS A 58 -8.14 31.39 16.05
CA HIS A 58 -7.44 30.24 15.46
C HIS A 58 -8.24 29.60 14.31
N LEU A 59 -9.55 29.44 14.50
CA LEU A 59 -10.44 28.89 13.49
C LEU A 59 -10.48 29.76 12.23
N GLN A 60 -10.62 31.09 12.37
CA GLN A 60 -10.66 32.02 11.24
C GLN A 60 -9.33 32.04 10.48
N GLU A 61 -8.19 32.11 11.19
CA GLU A 61 -6.85 32.10 10.61
C GLU A 61 -6.56 30.81 9.84
N LYS A 62 -6.86 29.64 10.43
CA LYS A 62 -6.65 28.34 9.78
C LYS A 62 -7.58 28.15 8.58
N ILE A 63 -8.86 28.53 8.67
CA ILE A 63 -9.79 28.47 7.51
C ILE A 63 -9.27 29.35 6.37
N SER A 64 -8.83 30.58 6.66
CA SER A 64 -8.25 31.48 5.66
C SER A 64 -7.01 30.87 4.98
N PHE A 65 -6.08 30.34 5.78
CA PHE A 65 -4.87 29.68 5.30
C PHE A 65 -5.14 28.47 4.40
N TYR A 66 -6.06 27.57 4.79
CA TYR A 66 -6.37 26.37 4.00
C TYR A 66 -7.19 26.70 2.75
N ASN A 67 -8.06 27.70 2.79
CA ASN A 67 -8.79 28.17 1.61
C ASN A 67 -7.89 28.90 0.60
N ASP A 68 -6.83 29.58 1.05
CA ASP A 68 -5.84 30.22 0.17
C ASP A 68 -4.94 29.18 -0.50
N LYS A 69 -4.29 28.32 0.30
CA LYS A 69 -3.21 27.44 -0.20
C LYS A 69 -3.66 26.05 -0.65
N TYR A 70 -4.75 25.53 -0.11
CA TYR A 70 -5.15 24.12 -0.23
C TYR A 70 -6.57 23.94 -0.80
N LEU A 71 -7.15 24.96 -1.44
CA LEU A 71 -8.53 24.98 -1.95
C LEU A 71 -8.89 23.76 -2.81
N LEU A 72 -7.95 23.28 -3.63
CA LEU A 72 -8.13 22.18 -4.58
C LEU A 72 -7.52 20.85 -4.09
N TYR A 73 -6.97 20.80 -2.87
CA TYR A 73 -6.41 19.57 -2.33
C TYR A 73 -7.55 18.58 -2.00
N PRO A 74 -7.52 17.35 -2.56
CA PRO A 74 -8.56 16.36 -2.31
C PRO A 74 -8.40 15.68 -0.95
N ILE A 75 -7.19 15.72 -0.37
CA ILE A 75 -6.84 15.04 0.89
C ILE A 75 -5.93 15.97 1.70
N LEU A 76 -6.16 16.06 3.00
CA LEU A 76 -5.28 16.74 3.97
C LEU A 76 -5.00 15.82 5.17
N TYR A 77 -3.79 15.91 5.73
CA TYR A 77 -3.35 15.10 6.86
C TYR A 77 -2.98 16.01 8.04
N PHE A 78 -3.45 15.67 9.24
CA PHE A 78 -3.24 16.48 10.43
C PHE A 78 -2.79 15.64 11.63
N TYR A 79 -2.01 16.25 12.52
CA TYR A 79 -1.81 15.76 13.88
C TYR A 79 -2.55 16.66 14.88
N GLY A 80 -3.34 16.02 15.75
CA GLY A 80 -4.19 16.63 16.77
C GLY A 80 -5.62 16.90 16.30
N PHE A 81 -6.62 16.50 17.10
CA PHE A 81 -8.04 16.73 16.80
C PHE A 81 -8.56 18.07 17.33
N GLY A 82 -8.07 18.48 18.50
CA GLY A 82 -8.57 19.63 19.25
C GLY A 82 -10.07 19.55 19.50
N ASN A 83 -10.79 20.65 19.29
CA ASN A 83 -12.25 20.65 19.31
C ASN A 83 -12.88 20.11 18.00
N GLY A 84 -12.11 19.80 16.95
CA GLY A 84 -12.61 19.31 15.66
C GLY A 84 -13.44 20.28 14.81
N ILE A 85 -13.72 21.50 15.27
CA ILE A 85 -14.52 22.50 14.53
C ILE A 85 -13.86 22.86 13.20
N LEU A 86 -12.52 22.98 13.18
CA LEU A 86 -11.74 23.23 11.98
C LEU A 86 -12.06 22.23 10.87
N TYR A 87 -12.03 20.92 11.17
CA TYR A 87 -12.28 19.89 10.17
C TYR A 87 -13.70 19.93 9.63
N LYS A 88 -14.69 20.21 10.49
CA LYS A 88 -16.07 20.38 10.06
C LYS A 88 -16.25 21.59 9.13
N SER A 89 -15.51 22.68 9.36
CA SER A 89 -15.48 23.86 8.49
C SER A 89 -14.76 23.58 7.17
N LEU A 90 -13.59 22.93 7.19
CA LEU A 90 -12.84 22.59 5.98
C LEU A 90 -13.61 21.61 5.08
N LEU A 91 -14.34 20.65 5.66
CA LEU A 91 -15.18 19.70 4.92
C LEU A 91 -16.43 20.33 4.28
N GLN A 92 -16.71 21.62 4.47
CA GLN A 92 -17.68 22.33 3.62
C GLN A 92 -17.16 22.52 2.18
N ASN A 93 -15.85 22.46 1.96
CA ASN A 93 -15.27 22.45 0.62
C ASN A 93 -15.54 21.11 -0.09
N HIS A 94 -16.23 21.16 -1.24
CA HIS A 94 -16.54 19.98 -2.04
C HIS A 94 -15.34 19.36 -2.77
N HIS A 95 -14.23 20.09 -2.94
CA HIS A 95 -12.99 19.54 -3.50
C HIS A 95 -12.30 18.62 -2.49
N LEU A 96 -12.31 19.00 -1.20
CA LEU A 96 -11.74 18.22 -0.11
C LEU A 96 -12.58 16.96 0.17
N LYS A 97 -12.06 15.81 -0.25
CA LYS A 97 -12.73 14.51 -0.13
C LYS A 97 -12.48 13.89 1.24
N HIS A 98 -11.24 13.92 1.72
CA HIS A 98 -10.84 13.30 2.97
C HIS A 98 -9.97 14.23 3.82
N ILE A 99 -10.22 14.25 5.12
CA ILE A 99 -9.29 14.73 6.15
C ILE A 99 -8.89 13.53 6.99
N VAL A 100 -7.59 13.27 7.09
CA VAL A 100 -7.02 12.25 7.97
C VAL A 100 -6.43 12.95 9.18
N VAL A 101 -6.89 12.60 10.39
CA VAL A 101 -6.40 13.19 11.63
C VAL A 101 -5.81 12.08 12.51
N PHE A 102 -4.56 12.28 12.92
CA PHE A 102 -3.90 11.47 13.93
C PHE A 102 -4.12 12.10 15.30
N GLU A 103 -4.77 11.39 16.21
CA GLU A 103 -5.04 11.84 17.58
C GLU A 103 -4.74 10.70 18.56
N ASP A 104 -3.99 11.04 19.61
CA ASP A 104 -3.60 10.10 20.66
C ASP A 104 -4.37 10.35 21.96
N GLU A 105 -4.81 11.59 22.20
CA GLU A 105 -5.58 11.96 23.40
C GLU A 105 -7.05 11.62 23.22
N LEU A 106 -7.39 10.39 23.60
CA LEU A 106 -8.76 9.87 23.56
C LEU A 106 -9.76 10.74 24.33
N GLU A 107 -9.34 11.43 25.40
CA GLU A 107 -10.20 12.37 26.13
C GLU A 107 -10.58 13.61 25.31
N ILE A 108 -9.64 14.19 24.55
CA ILE A 108 -9.93 15.33 23.66
C ILE A 108 -10.97 14.91 22.61
N LEU A 109 -10.73 13.76 21.97
CA LEU A 109 -11.63 13.21 20.96
C LEU A 109 -13.02 12.86 21.54
N TYR A 110 -13.06 12.25 22.73
CA TYR A 110 -14.30 11.93 23.44
C TYR A 110 -15.09 13.19 23.80
N LEU A 111 -14.43 14.24 24.30
CA LEU A 111 -15.07 15.52 24.59
C LEU A 111 -15.63 16.17 23.33
N ALA A 112 -14.85 16.25 22.25
CA ALA A 112 -15.33 16.77 20.97
C ALA A 112 -16.54 16.00 20.44
N PHE A 113 -16.53 14.66 20.54
CA PHE A 113 -17.64 13.80 20.15
C PHE A 113 -18.90 13.94 21.03
N ASN A 114 -18.80 14.50 22.24
CA ASN A 114 -19.98 14.81 23.05
C ASN A 114 -20.65 16.13 22.65
N PHE A 115 -19.88 17.12 22.18
CA PHE A 115 -20.40 18.46 21.87
C PHE A 115 -20.71 18.69 20.39
N ILE A 116 -20.15 17.88 19.48
CA ILE A 116 -20.25 18.09 18.03
C ILE A 116 -20.67 16.81 17.33
N ASP A 117 -21.68 16.90 16.47
CA ASP A 117 -22.10 15.79 15.59
C ASP A 117 -21.19 15.73 14.36
N PHE A 118 -20.35 14.70 14.25
CA PHE A 118 -19.51 14.37 13.10
C PHE A 118 -20.03 13.13 12.35
N SER A 119 -21.25 12.66 12.65
CA SER A 119 -21.71 11.34 12.23
C SER A 119 -21.90 11.21 10.71
N GLN A 120 -22.08 12.32 9.99
CA GLN A 120 -22.09 12.31 8.53
C GLN A 120 -20.67 12.18 7.98
N GLU A 121 -19.76 13.04 8.44
CA GLU A 121 -18.38 13.13 7.97
C GLU A 121 -17.60 11.84 8.23
N LEU A 122 -17.83 11.19 9.38
CA LEU A 122 -17.27 9.87 9.72
C LEU A 122 -17.84 8.75 8.85
N LYS A 123 -19.17 8.72 8.66
CA LYS A 123 -19.86 7.67 7.89
C LYS A 123 -19.52 7.72 6.40
N GLU A 124 -19.37 8.92 5.85
CA GLU A 124 -18.93 9.16 4.46
C GLU A 124 -17.41 9.00 4.30
N GLN A 125 -16.67 8.69 5.37
CA GLN A 125 -15.20 8.62 5.42
C GLN A 125 -14.51 9.93 4.98
N ARG A 126 -15.23 11.06 5.04
CA ARG A 126 -14.68 12.39 4.79
C ARG A 126 -13.80 12.88 5.94
N LEU A 127 -14.09 12.40 7.16
CA LEU A 127 -13.23 12.52 8.32
C LEU A 127 -12.76 11.12 8.74
N ILE A 128 -11.45 10.89 8.73
CA ILE A 128 -10.81 9.63 9.11
C ILE A 128 -9.93 9.92 10.31
N ILE A 129 -10.11 9.17 11.40
CA ILE A 129 -9.38 9.37 12.65
C ILE A 129 -8.58 8.11 12.99
N LEU A 130 -7.27 8.30 13.17
CA LEU A 130 -6.27 7.28 13.43
C LEU A 130 -5.50 7.66 14.71
N ASN A 131 -4.83 6.68 15.33
CA ASN A 131 -3.85 6.94 16.39
C ASN A 131 -2.43 6.95 15.77
N SER A 132 -1.46 7.60 16.41
CA SER A 132 -0.08 7.66 15.89
C SER A 132 0.65 6.31 15.99
N ASP A 133 0.14 5.37 16.80
CA ASP A 133 0.67 4.02 16.99
C ASP A 133 0.25 3.01 15.90
N ILE A 134 -0.52 3.46 14.88
CA ILE A 134 -0.94 2.67 13.71
C ILE A 134 0.22 1.87 13.09
N SER A 135 -0.03 0.60 12.71
CA SER A 135 1.04 -0.27 12.17
C SER A 135 1.50 0.16 10.77
N GLU A 136 2.73 -0.22 10.39
CA GLU A 136 3.23 0.02 9.03
C GLU A 136 2.40 -0.70 7.98
N LEU A 137 1.92 -1.92 8.29
CA LEU A 137 1.06 -2.69 7.39
C LEU A 137 -0.27 -1.98 7.15
N ASP A 138 -0.88 -1.42 8.19
CA ASP A 138 -2.13 -0.66 8.07
C ASP A 138 -1.93 0.64 7.30
N LEU A 139 -0.82 1.36 7.53
CA LEU A 139 -0.45 2.54 6.74
C LEU A 139 -0.20 2.18 5.27
N MET A 140 0.51 1.09 4.98
CA MET A 140 0.75 0.64 3.60
C MET A 140 -0.56 0.29 2.90
N ASN A 141 -1.43 -0.50 3.54
CA ASN A 141 -2.76 -0.83 3.02
C ASN A 141 -3.58 0.44 2.76
N PHE A 142 -3.61 1.37 3.72
CA PHE A 142 -4.33 2.64 3.61
C PHE A 142 -3.87 3.46 2.41
N PHE A 143 -2.56 3.73 2.30
CA PHE A 143 -2.00 4.54 1.22
C PHE A 143 -2.03 3.87 -0.16
N GLN A 144 -2.15 2.54 -0.23
CA GLN A 144 -2.37 1.82 -1.50
C GLN A 144 -3.82 1.89 -2.01
N THR A 145 -4.79 2.28 -1.17
CA THR A 145 -6.18 2.43 -1.65
C THR A 145 -6.40 3.74 -2.41
N PRO A 146 -7.20 3.74 -3.50
CA PRO A 146 -7.72 4.97 -4.08
C PRO A 146 -8.69 5.67 -3.12
N PRO A 147 -8.70 7.01 -3.02
CA PRO A 147 -7.90 7.95 -3.81
C PRO A 147 -6.50 8.23 -3.25
N PHE A 148 -6.15 7.76 -2.04
CA PHE A 148 -4.89 8.09 -1.35
C PHE A 148 -3.66 7.82 -2.24
N PHE A 149 -3.60 6.65 -2.88
CA PHE A 149 -2.53 6.26 -3.80
C PHE A 149 -2.29 7.26 -4.95
N ASN A 150 -3.34 7.92 -5.45
CA ASN A 150 -3.23 8.89 -6.55
C ASN A 150 -2.63 10.24 -6.09
N PHE A 151 -2.61 10.50 -4.79
CA PHE A 151 -2.24 11.79 -4.20
C PHE A 151 -1.09 11.69 -3.18
N LEU A 152 -0.32 10.59 -3.17
CA LEU A 152 0.81 10.41 -2.23
C LEU A 152 1.86 11.54 -2.30
N ARG A 153 2.05 12.13 -3.50
CA ARG A 153 2.96 13.28 -3.69
C ARG A 153 2.45 14.58 -3.01
N LEU A 154 1.17 14.65 -2.67
CA LEU A 154 0.57 15.79 -1.95
C LEU A 154 0.56 15.59 -0.42
N TYR A 155 1.18 14.53 0.09
CA TYR A 155 1.30 14.31 1.53
C TYR A 155 2.14 15.42 2.18
N ASP A 156 1.53 16.07 3.18
CA ASP A 156 2.11 17.01 4.12
C ASP A 156 1.37 16.82 5.46
N LEU A 157 2.10 16.76 6.58
CA LEU A 157 1.51 16.51 7.90
C LEU A 157 1.37 17.82 8.67
N HIS A 158 0.16 18.36 8.67
CA HIS A 158 -0.13 19.64 9.31
C HIS A 158 -0.30 19.49 10.82
N LEU A 159 0.37 20.35 11.60
CA LEU A 159 0.06 20.49 13.01
C LEU A 159 -1.23 21.32 13.18
N HIS A 160 -2.21 20.77 13.93
CA HIS A 160 -3.48 21.45 14.20
C HIS A 160 -3.28 22.79 14.91
N ASN A 161 -2.55 22.79 16.02
CA ASN A 161 -2.10 23.99 16.74
C ASN A 161 -0.90 23.70 17.67
N GLU A 162 -0.34 24.76 18.24
CA GLU A 162 0.84 24.75 19.12
C GLU A 162 0.68 23.86 20.38
N TYR A 163 -0.55 23.61 20.85
CA TYR A 163 -0.79 22.72 22.00
C TYR A 163 -0.22 21.31 21.76
N TYR A 164 -0.26 20.82 20.52
CA TYR A 164 0.24 19.48 20.17
C TYR A 164 1.77 19.40 20.05
N GLU A 165 2.52 20.50 20.19
CA GLU A 165 4.00 20.47 20.23
C GLU A 165 4.53 19.65 21.42
N ILE A 166 3.73 19.44 22.47
CA ILE A 166 4.07 18.52 23.57
C ILE A 166 4.25 17.05 23.10
N TYR A 167 3.77 16.72 21.89
CA TYR A 167 3.95 15.41 21.25
C TYR A 167 5.01 15.43 20.13
N HIS A 168 5.91 16.42 20.10
CA HIS A 168 6.92 16.63 19.05
C HIS A 168 7.60 15.33 18.56
N GLU A 169 8.15 14.54 19.48
CA GLU A 169 8.78 13.24 19.18
C GLU A 169 7.83 12.28 18.45
N LYS A 170 6.56 12.16 18.88
CA LYS A 170 5.58 11.30 18.21
C LYS A 170 5.23 11.81 16.81
N ILE A 171 5.11 13.13 16.65
CA ILE A 171 4.80 13.78 15.38
C ILE A 171 5.93 13.50 14.37
N LEU A 172 7.18 13.67 14.78
CA LEU A 172 8.34 13.36 13.94
C LEU A 172 8.40 11.87 13.58
N ASN A 173 8.32 10.98 14.57
CA ASN A 173 8.36 9.53 14.34
C ASN A 173 7.22 9.06 13.41
N LEU A 174 6.01 9.60 13.57
CA LEU A 174 4.88 9.31 12.67
C LEU A 174 5.14 9.82 11.25
N ASN A 175 5.63 11.05 11.10
CA ASN A 175 5.93 11.64 9.80
C ASN A 175 7.02 10.86 9.06
N GLU A 176 8.12 10.50 9.74
CA GLU A 176 9.17 9.65 9.19
C GLU A 176 8.63 8.28 8.76
N LYS A 177 7.85 7.63 9.62
CA LYS A 177 7.20 6.35 9.34
C LYS A 177 6.32 6.41 8.09
N ILE A 178 5.47 7.43 7.97
CA ILE A 178 4.63 7.63 6.79
C ILE A 178 5.51 7.87 5.56
N ILE A 179 6.50 8.76 5.62
CA ILE A 179 7.42 9.03 4.50
C ILE A 179 8.13 7.76 4.02
N GLN A 180 8.55 6.86 4.92
CA GLN A 180 9.14 5.58 4.53
C GLN A 180 8.11 4.62 3.90
N CYS A 181 6.89 4.55 4.42
CA CYS A 181 5.80 3.80 3.79
C CYS A 181 5.53 4.31 2.37
N LEU A 182 5.45 5.63 2.18
CA LEU A 182 5.21 6.25 0.87
C LEU A 182 6.33 5.96 -0.12
N LYS A 183 7.60 6.08 0.30
CA LYS A 183 8.76 5.70 -0.53
C LYS A 183 8.68 4.24 -0.94
N THR A 184 8.42 3.34 0.00
CA THR A 184 8.29 1.89 -0.24
C THR A 184 7.18 1.60 -1.26
N ILE A 185 6.00 2.22 -1.11
CA ILE A 185 4.88 2.07 -2.05
C ILE A 185 5.27 2.53 -3.46
N VAL A 186 5.95 3.67 -3.59
CA VAL A 186 6.38 4.19 -4.89
C VAL A 186 7.45 3.30 -5.52
N THR A 187 8.46 2.86 -4.77
CA THR A 187 9.52 1.97 -5.27
C THR A 187 8.95 0.62 -5.74
N TYR A 188 7.92 0.07 -5.09
CA TYR A 188 7.28 -1.18 -5.53
C TYR A 188 6.54 -1.07 -6.87
N GLN A 189 6.21 0.13 -7.35
CA GLN A 189 5.58 0.33 -8.67
C GLN A 189 6.61 0.34 -9.83
N GLY A 190 7.90 0.37 -9.51
CA GLY A 190 8.99 0.54 -10.46
C GLY A 190 9.35 2.01 -10.70
N ASP A 191 10.65 2.28 -10.78
CA ASP A 191 11.24 3.62 -10.92
C ASP A 191 12.03 3.81 -12.24
N ASP A 192 12.28 2.75 -13.02
CA ASP A 192 12.99 2.82 -14.30
C ASP A 192 12.05 2.81 -15.53
N ILE A 193 12.00 3.97 -16.20
CA ILE A 193 11.29 4.18 -17.46
C ILE A 193 11.91 3.36 -18.61
N LYS A 194 13.24 3.16 -18.63
CA LYS A 194 13.90 2.37 -19.68
C LYS A 194 13.51 0.91 -19.57
N ASP A 195 13.46 0.38 -18.34
CA ASP A 195 13.02 -0.97 -18.03
C ASP A 195 11.56 -1.21 -18.46
N THR A 196 10.69 -0.23 -18.18
CA THR A 196 9.30 -0.22 -18.64
C THR A 196 9.19 -0.23 -20.17
N LEU A 197 9.91 0.67 -20.85
CA LEU A 197 9.94 0.75 -22.32
C LEU A 197 10.52 -0.51 -22.97
N GLN A 198 11.52 -1.14 -22.33
CA GLN A 198 12.09 -2.40 -22.77
C GLN A 198 11.04 -3.51 -22.71
N GLY A 199 10.29 -3.62 -21.61
CA GLY A 199 9.20 -4.59 -21.47
C GLY A 199 8.12 -4.41 -22.54
N ILE A 200 7.66 -3.18 -22.78
CA ILE A 200 6.69 -2.87 -23.85
C ILE A 200 7.23 -3.27 -25.22
N ALA A 201 8.49 -2.96 -25.53
CA ALA A 201 9.10 -3.34 -26.80
C ALA A 201 9.19 -4.87 -26.95
N GLN A 202 9.63 -5.59 -25.91
CA GLN A 202 9.72 -7.05 -25.88
C GLN A 202 8.37 -7.70 -26.10
N PHE A 203 7.32 -7.25 -25.40
CA PHE A 203 5.94 -7.66 -25.60
C PHE A 203 5.49 -7.52 -27.07
N ILE A 204 5.69 -6.33 -27.67
CA ILE A 204 5.32 -6.07 -29.07
C ILE A 204 6.06 -7.00 -30.04
N TYR A 205 7.36 -7.25 -29.84
CA TYR A 205 8.13 -8.16 -30.69
C TYR A 205 7.72 -9.64 -30.52
N ASN A 206 7.24 -10.03 -29.35
CA ASN A 206 6.80 -11.40 -29.07
C ASN A 206 5.33 -11.65 -29.45
N LEU A 207 4.51 -10.61 -29.56
CA LEU A 207 3.07 -10.67 -29.85
C LEU A 207 2.69 -11.60 -31.04
N PRO A 208 3.36 -11.57 -32.21
CA PRO A 208 3.01 -12.46 -33.32
C PRO A 208 3.19 -13.95 -32.97
N LYS A 209 4.22 -14.27 -32.17
CA LYS A 209 4.49 -15.64 -31.69
C LYS A 209 3.50 -16.04 -30.61
N MET A 210 3.12 -15.14 -29.72
CA MET A 210 2.10 -15.40 -28.70
C MET A 210 0.75 -15.76 -29.32
N ILE A 211 0.35 -15.05 -30.38
CA ILE A 211 -0.89 -15.31 -31.12
C ILE A 211 -0.79 -16.62 -31.92
N GLY A 212 0.39 -16.93 -32.48
CA GLY A 212 0.63 -18.15 -33.26
C GLY A 212 0.82 -19.44 -32.45
N ASN A 213 0.93 -19.38 -31.13
CA ASN A 213 1.20 -20.53 -30.25
C ASN A 213 0.04 -20.84 -29.31
N PHE A 214 0.09 -22.02 -28.68
CA PHE A 214 -0.95 -22.47 -27.75
C PHE A 214 -0.94 -21.64 -26.44
N PRO A 215 -2.09 -21.10 -26.00
CA PRO A 215 -2.18 -20.39 -24.73
C PRO A 215 -1.90 -21.29 -23.53
N LEU A 216 -1.21 -20.77 -22.51
CA LEU A 216 -0.86 -21.49 -21.28
C LEU A 216 -2.08 -22.16 -20.60
N GLN A 217 -3.26 -21.52 -20.62
CA GLN A 217 -4.48 -22.12 -20.05
C GLN A 217 -4.94 -23.38 -20.79
N VAL A 218 -4.78 -23.45 -22.12
CA VAL A 218 -5.11 -24.65 -22.90
C VAL A 218 -4.19 -25.78 -22.46
N PHE A 219 -2.88 -25.52 -22.36
CA PHE A 219 -1.91 -26.50 -21.88
C PHE A 219 -2.20 -26.98 -20.45
N ILE A 220 -2.47 -26.06 -19.50
CA ILE A 220 -2.83 -26.43 -18.12
C ILE A 220 -4.07 -27.33 -18.15
N ASN A 221 -5.14 -26.95 -18.86
CA ASN A 221 -6.37 -27.72 -18.91
C ASN A 221 -6.19 -29.10 -19.57
N SER A 222 -5.38 -29.19 -20.62
CA SER A 222 -5.07 -30.46 -21.28
C SER A 222 -4.26 -31.41 -20.42
N ASN A 223 -3.34 -30.91 -19.57
CA ASN A 223 -2.38 -31.74 -18.82
C ASN A 223 -2.72 -31.90 -17.32
N LYS A 224 -3.74 -31.19 -16.81
CA LYS A 224 -4.16 -31.25 -15.41
C LYS A 224 -4.50 -32.67 -14.99
N ASN A 225 -3.97 -33.10 -13.85
CA ASN A 225 -4.18 -34.42 -13.23
C ASN A 225 -3.71 -35.63 -14.08
N GLN A 226 -2.95 -35.44 -15.16
CA GLN A 226 -2.46 -36.57 -15.97
C GLN A 226 -1.29 -37.34 -15.34
N ALA A 227 -0.43 -36.63 -14.59
CA ALA A 227 0.72 -37.20 -13.89
C ALA A 227 0.56 -37.12 -12.36
N LYS A 228 1.03 -38.15 -11.64
CA LYS A 228 1.12 -38.15 -10.17
C LYS A 228 2.35 -37.42 -9.62
N SER A 229 3.37 -37.25 -10.44
CA SER A 229 4.66 -36.68 -10.05
C SER A 229 5.34 -36.04 -11.25
N ALA A 230 6.06 -34.95 -11.01
CA ALA A 230 6.90 -34.27 -11.98
C ALA A 230 8.20 -33.84 -11.28
N ILE A 231 9.26 -33.61 -12.05
CA ILE A 231 10.55 -33.12 -11.54
C ILE A 231 10.71 -31.67 -12.00
N ILE A 232 10.94 -30.75 -11.06
CA ILE A 232 11.29 -29.36 -11.36
C ILE A 232 12.79 -29.19 -11.15
N VAL A 233 13.49 -28.71 -12.18
CA VAL A 233 14.94 -28.55 -12.20
C VAL A 233 15.31 -27.06 -12.26
N SER A 234 16.01 -26.59 -11.24
CA SER A 234 16.56 -25.23 -11.14
C SER A 234 18.09 -25.24 -11.00
N THR A 235 18.74 -24.09 -11.19
CA THR A 235 20.21 -23.93 -11.23
C THR A 235 20.90 -23.95 -9.86
N GLY A 236 20.25 -24.47 -8.82
CA GLY A 236 20.89 -24.66 -7.51
C GLY A 236 22.16 -25.52 -7.62
N PRO A 237 23.23 -25.25 -6.84
CA PRO A 237 24.50 -25.99 -6.96
C PRO A 237 24.37 -27.49 -6.68
N SER A 238 23.32 -27.90 -5.96
CA SER A 238 22.93 -29.29 -5.74
C SER A 238 22.55 -30.05 -7.01
N LEU A 239 22.17 -29.37 -8.11
CA LEU A 239 21.82 -30.02 -9.38
C LEU A 239 22.93 -30.94 -9.88
N SER A 240 24.18 -30.50 -9.78
CA SER A 240 25.37 -31.29 -10.14
C SER A 240 25.39 -32.70 -9.54
N LYS A 241 24.90 -32.85 -8.31
CA LYS A 241 24.85 -34.13 -7.58
C LYS A 241 23.74 -35.06 -8.07
N GLN A 242 22.75 -34.52 -8.79
CA GLN A 242 21.54 -35.23 -9.23
C GLN A 242 21.57 -35.58 -10.72
N LEU A 243 22.50 -35.05 -11.52
CA LEU A 243 22.54 -35.25 -12.98
C LEU A 243 22.50 -36.73 -13.39
N SER A 244 23.30 -37.59 -12.75
CA SER A 244 23.29 -39.04 -13.03
C SER A 244 21.94 -39.70 -12.74
N LEU A 245 21.26 -39.29 -11.67
CA LEU A 245 19.95 -39.80 -11.29
C LEU A 245 18.86 -39.28 -12.23
N LEU A 246 18.89 -37.99 -12.57
CA LEU A 246 17.99 -37.39 -13.56
C LEU A 246 18.10 -38.10 -14.91
N LYS A 247 19.33 -38.35 -15.40
CA LYS A 247 19.56 -39.06 -16.66
C LYS A 247 19.04 -40.50 -16.65
N GLN A 248 19.12 -41.19 -15.51
CA GLN A 248 18.60 -42.56 -15.33
C GLN A 248 17.06 -42.63 -15.29
N TYR A 249 16.39 -41.56 -14.87
CA TYR A 249 14.94 -41.55 -14.62
C TYR A 249 14.15 -40.59 -15.53
N GLN A 250 14.79 -39.92 -16.50
CA GLN A 250 14.14 -38.92 -17.37
C GLN A 250 12.92 -39.47 -18.10
N ASP A 251 12.96 -40.69 -18.64
CA ASP A 251 11.84 -41.30 -19.36
C ASP A 251 10.65 -41.74 -18.46
N LYS A 252 10.71 -41.45 -17.14
CA LYS A 252 9.68 -41.87 -16.16
C LYS A 252 8.93 -40.70 -15.51
N PHE A 253 9.38 -39.46 -15.69
CA PHE A 253 8.81 -38.28 -15.05
C PHE A 253 8.82 -37.11 -16.02
N SER A 254 7.75 -36.31 -16.04
CA SER A 254 7.79 -35.03 -16.74
C SER A 254 8.79 -34.09 -16.06
N ILE A 255 9.78 -33.61 -16.80
CA ILE A 255 10.82 -32.71 -16.34
C ILE A 255 10.51 -31.28 -16.79
N PHE A 256 10.34 -30.39 -15.81
CA PHE A 256 10.21 -28.95 -15.98
C PHE A 256 11.54 -28.29 -15.65
N CYS A 257 12.19 -27.72 -16.66
CA CYS A 257 13.49 -27.07 -16.56
C CYS A 257 13.33 -25.55 -16.46
N VAL A 258 13.97 -24.91 -15.47
CA VAL A 258 13.79 -23.47 -15.18
C VAL A 258 15.01 -22.66 -15.63
N ASP A 259 14.75 -21.63 -16.43
CA ASP A 259 15.67 -20.64 -16.99
C ASP A 259 16.99 -21.27 -17.48
N SER A 260 18.11 -20.91 -16.85
CA SER A 260 19.47 -21.28 -17.23
C SER A 260 19.83 -22.76 -17.02
N SER A 261 18.98 -23.52 -16.32
CA SER A 261 19.17 -24.96 -16.04
C SER A 261 19.22 -25.79 -17.32
N TYR A 262 18.58 -25.31 -18.39
CA TYR A 262 18.51 -26.02 -19.67
C TYR A 262 19.91 -26.32 -20.23
N SER A 263 20.80 -25.32 -20.17
CA SER A 263 22.17 -25.44 -20.65
C SER A 263 22.99 -26.48 -19.87
N ILE A 264 22.61 -26.78 -18.62
CA ILE A 264 23.26 -27.79 -17.79
C ILE A 264 22.71 -29.18 -18.13
N LEU A 265 21.38 -29.32 -18.27
CA LEU A 265 20.74 -30.58 -18.64
C LEU A 265 21.17 -31.06 -20.03
N ALA A 266 21.10 -30.17 -21.03
CA ALA A 266 21.44 -30.52 -22.41
C ALA A 266 22.91 -30.94 -22.57
N LYS A 267 23.86 -30.31 -21.85
CA LYS A 267 25.28 -30.71 -21.81
C LYS A 267 25.55 -32.06 -21.14
N ASN A 268 24.56 -32.63 -20.45
CA ASN A 268 24.64 -33.94 -19.80
C ASN A 268 23.74 -34.99 -20.47
N ASP A 269 23.23 -34.70 -21.67
CA ASP A 269 22.22 -35.49 -22.41
C ASP A 269 20.99 -35.85 -21.55
N ILE A 270 20.48 -34.85 -20.83
CA ILE A 270 19.20 -34.91 -20.14
C ILE A 270 18.22 -34.04 -20.92
N LYS A 271 17.16 -34.64 -21.44
CA LYS A 271 16.11 -33.97 -22.19
C LYS A 271 14.94 -33.61 -21.26
N PRO A 272 14.67 -32.33 -20.98
CA PRO A 272 13.44 -31.94 -20.30
C PRO A 272 12.25 -31.91 -21.27
N ASP A 273 11.04 -32.19 -20.79
CA ASP A 273 9.82 -32.01 -21.58
C ASP A 273 9.44 -30.54 -21.73
N PHE A 274 9.69 -29.75 -20.68
CA PHE A 274 9.34 -28.34 -20.61
C PHE A 274 10.55 -27.48 -20.24
N VAL A 275 10.72 -26.35 -20.92
CA VAL A 275 11.66 -25.30 -20.53
C VAL A 275 10.90 -24.02 -20.26
N LEU A 276 11.01 -23.51 -19.03
CA LEU A 276 10.34 -22.32 -18.55
C LEU A 276 11.35 -21.17 -18.48
N MET A 277 11.03 -19.98 -19.00
CA MET A 277 11.85 -18.78 -18.78
C MET A 277 10.97 -17.57 -18.49
N SER A 278 11.27 -16.88 -17.38
CA SER A 278 10.61 -15.62 -17.02
C SER A 278 11.50 -14.40 -17.22
N GLU A 279 12.81 -14.60 -17.31
CA GLU A 279 13.78 -13.50 -17.33
C GLU A 279 13.87 -12.78 -18.67
N ARG A 280 13.81 -11.44 -18.60
CA ARG A 280 13.76 -10.56 -19.77
C ARG A 280 15.13 -10.10 -20.29
N THR A 281 16.20 -10.35 -19.53
CA THR A 281 17.53 -9.88 -19.92
C THR A 281 18.04 -10.58 -21.18
N HIS A 282 18.87 -9.89 -21.97
CA HIS A 282 19.56 -10.53 -23.10
C HIS A 282 20.46 -11.68 -22.64
N PHE A 283 21.07 -11.58 -21.45
CA PHE A 283 21.93 -12.63 -20.90
C PHE A 283 21.18 -13.95 -20.67
N SER A 284 19.97 -13.91 -20.11
CA SER A 284 19.14 -15.11 -19.92
C SER A 284 18.79 -15.76 -21.26
N ALA A 285 18.45 -14.95 -22.28
CA ALA A 285 18.25 -15.43 -23.64
C ALA A 285 19.54 -15.92 -24.34
N ASP A 286 20.73 -15.51 -23.89
CA ASP A 286 22.02 -16.00 -24.41
C ASP A 286 22.43 -17.35 -23.78
N LEU A 287 22.01 -17.64 -22.54
CA LEU A 287 22.19 -18.98 -21.93
C LEU A 287 21.31 -20.00 -22.65
N LEU A 288 20.06 -19.60 -22.91
CA LEU A 288 19.20 -20.24 -23.88
C LEU A 288 19.53 -19.78 -25.31
N LYS A 289 20.78 -19.84 -25.80
CA LYS A 289 21.08 -19.67 -27.26
C LYS A 289 21.74 -20.86 -27.96
N GLN A 290 22.36 -21.78 -27.23
CA GLN A 290 22.99 -22.95 -27.83
C GLN A 290 21.89 -23.88 -28.38
N ASN A 291 21.96 -24.20 -29.67
CA ASN A 291 21.11 -25.24 -30.27
C ASN A 291 21.73 -26.60 -29.94
N TYR A 292 20.96 -27.44 -29.29
CA TYR A 292 21.30 -28.82 -29.01
C TYR A 292 20.39 -29.68 -29.88
N GLU A 293 20.68 -29.78 -31.18
CA GLU A 293 19.75 -30.29 -32.20
C GLU A 293 19.13 -31.67 -31.87
N ASN A 294 19.86 -32.51 -31.13
CA ASN A 294 19.39 -33.83 -30.67
C ASN A 294 18.54 -33.80 -29.38
N ILE A 295 18.64 -32.73 -28.57
CA ILE A 295 17.91 -32.54 -27.31
C ILE A 295 16.69 -31.63 -27.51
N ASP A 296 16.84 -30.52 -28.24
CA ASP A 296 15.81 -29.48 -28.47
C ASP A 296 14.50 -30.05 -29.07
N LYS A 297 14.59 -31.16 -29.80
CA LYS A 297 13.47 -31.78 -30.50
C LYS A 297 12.38 -32.23 -29.53
N ASP A 298 11.12 -31.90 -29.81
CA ASP A 298 9.93 -32.25 -29.02
C ASP A 298 9.90 -31.63 -27.59
N ILE A 299 10.79 -30.68 -27.27
CA ILE A 299 10.71 -29.88 -26.02
C ILE A 299 9.71 -28.74 -26.21
N ILE A 300 8.85 -28.52 -25.21
CA ILE A 300 7.92 -27.39 -25.19
C ILE A 300 8.54 -26.23 -24.38
N PHE A 301 8.82 -25.14 -25.07
CA PHE A 301 9.35 -23.92 -24.47
C PHE A 301 8.21 -22.96 -24.08
N TYR A 302 8.03 -22.72 -22.78
CA TYR A 302 7.06 -21.76 -22.23
C TYR A 302 7.77 -20.54 -21.66
N PHE A 303 7.56 -19.39 -22.31
CA PHE A 303 8.21 -18.14 -21.95
C PHE A 303 7.19 -17.06 -21.59
N THR A 304 7.59 -16.13 -20.73
CA THR A 304 6.84 -14.89 -20.53
C THR A 304 6.89 -14.03 -21.79
N ASP A 305 5.87 -13.21 -21.97
CA ASP A 305 5.72 -12.25 -23.05
C ASP A 305 6.83 -11.17 -23.08
N LEU A 306 7.47 -10.92 -21.93
CA LEU A 306 8.56 -9.95 -21.78
C LEU A 306 9.97 -10.51 -22.10
N ILE A 307 10.13 -11.77 -22.53
CA ILE A 307 11.48 -12.28 -22.83
C ILE A 307 12.16 -11.54 -23.99
N SER A 308 13.50 -11.55 -24.00
CA SER A 308 14.30 -11.01 -25.10
C SER A 308 14.01 -11.74 -26.42
N SER A 309 13.47 -11.01 -27.40
CA SER A 309 13.06 -11.51 -28.72
C SER A 309 14.21 -12.06 -29.61
N LYS A 310 15.48 -11.82 -29.24
CA LYS A 310 16.70 -12.12 -30.03
C LYS A 310 17.05 -13.60 -30.32
N ARG A 311 16.15 -14.56 -30.08
CA ARG A 311 16.38 -15.99 -30.44
C ARG A 311 15.26 -16.63 -31.27
N TYR A 312 14.02 -16.28 -31.00
CA TYR A 312 12.85 -17.05 -31.45
C TYR A 312 12.22 -16.48 -32.72
#